data_AF-A0A6B2XMN3-F1
#
_entry.id   AF-A0A6B2XMN3-F1
#
_cell.length_a   1.000
_cell.length_b   1.000
_cell.length_c   1.000
_cell.angle_alpha   90.00
_cell.angle_beta   90.00
_cell.angle_gamma   90.00
#
_symmetry.space_group_name_H-M   'P 1'
#
loop_
_entity.id
_entity.type
_entity.pdbx_description
1 polymer ?
#
loop_
_entity_poly.entity_id
_entity_poly.type
_entity_poly.pdbx_seq_one_letter_code
_entity_poly.pdbx_strand_id
1 'polypeptide(L)'
;ATQRDLVLSHELYTLAARDPAYRTLTNDWMRRSRDALGRHFDPATCRVLDAFIEGMTIHRALDTEPHDDVDVLGAVRRLTQVP
;
A
#
# COMPACT_ATOMS: atom_id res chain seq x y z
N ALA A 1 -2.19 10.93 4.65
CA ALA A 1 -1.34 11.39 3.54
C ALA A 1 -2.05 12.54 2.84
N THR A 2 -1.35 13.61 2.53
CA THR A 2 -1.84 14.68 1.64
C THR A 2 -1.77 14.23 0.18
N GLN A 3 -2.44 14.93 -0.74
CA GLN A 3 -2.34 14.62 -2.17
C GLN A 3 -0.88 14.71 -2.68
N ARG A 4 -0.09 15.63 -2.12
CA ARG A 4 1.34 15.73 -2.40
C ARG A 4 2.10 14.46 -2.00
N ASP A 5 1.81 13.90 -0.83
CA ASP A 5 2.48 12.67 -0.37
C ASP A 5 2.16 11.48 -1.28
N LEU A 6 0.92 11.40 -1.77
CA LEU A 6 0.47 10.36 -2.71
C LEU A 6 1.19 10.47 -4.06
N VAL A 7 1.28 11.68 -4.62
CA VAL A 7 2.00 11.94 -5.88
C VAL A 7 3.48 11.59 -5.75
N LEU A 8 4.15 12.03 -4.67
CA LEU A 8 5.57 11.72 -4.45
C LEU A 8 5.83 10.21 -4.33
N SER A 9 4.91 9.48 -3.69
CA SER A 9 5.00 8.02 -3.58
C SER A 9 4.87 7.37 -4.97
N HIS A 10 3.96 7.86 -5.81
CA HIS A 10 3.76 7.35 -7.17
C HIS A 10 4.94 7.68 -8.11
N GLU A 11 5.53 8.86 -7.98
CA GLU A 11 6.76 9.24 -8.69
C GLU A 11 7.94 8.33 -8.29
N LEU A 12 8.10 8.03 -6.99
CA LEU A 12 9.11 7.09 -6.51
C LEU A 12 8.92 5.69 -7.14
N TYR A 13 7.69 5.21 -7.26
CA TYR A 13 7.42 3.93 -7.93
C TYR A 13 7.78 3.96 -9.41
N THR A 14 7.53 5.08 -10.08
CA THR A 14 7.97 5.28 -11.48
C THR A 14 9.49 5.23 -11.60
N LEU A 15 10.21 5.86 -10.67
CA LEU A 15 11.68 5.79 -10.60
C LEU A 15 12.16 4.36 -10.35
N ALA A 16 11.62 3.67 -9.35
CA ALA A 16 11.99 2.29 -9.01
C ALA A 16 11.69 1.28 -10.12
N ALA A 17 10.65 1.52 -10.92
CA ALA A 17 10.36 0.70 -12.10
C ALA A 17 11.49 0.79 -13.14
N ARG A 18 12.09 1.97 -13.32
CA ARG A 18 13.07 2.28 -14.37
C ARG A 18 14.52 2.14 -13.92
N ASP A 19 14.82 2.42 -12.66
CA ASP A 19 16.17 2.41 -12.10
C ASP A 19 16.25 1.45 -10.89
N PRO A 20 16.99 0.33 -11.00
CA PRO A 20 17.17 -0.63 -9.92
C PRO A 20 17.70 -0.05 -8.61
N ALA A 21 18.44 1.06 -8.63
CA ALA A 21 18.97 1.69 -7.42
C ALA A 21 17.83 2.11 -6.46
N TYR A 22 16.69 2.53 -7.01
CA TYR A 22 15.53 2.96 -6.23
C TYR A 22 14.67 1.79 -5.74
N ARG A 23 14.84 0.56 -6.27
CA ARG A 23 14.12 -0.63 -5.79
C ARG A 23 14.52 -1.03 -4.38
N THR A 24 15.76 -0.77 -3.99
CA THR A 24 16.22 -1.01 -2.62
C THR A 24 15.42 -0.18 -1.63
N LEU A 25 15.16 1.08 -1.95
CA LEU A 25 14.37 1.99 -1.11
C LEU A 25 12.92 1.50 -0.96
N THR A 26 12.26 1.15 -2.07
CA THR A 26 10.87 0.67 -2.02
C THR A 26 10.77 -0.69 -1.33
N ASN A 27 11.72 -1.60 -1.54
CA ASN A 27 11.77 -2.89 -0.84
C ASN A 27 11.94 -2.74 0.68
N ASP A 28 12.82 -1.82 1.11
CA ASP A 28 13.03 -1.54 2.53
C ASP A 28 11.79 -0.92 3.19
N TRP A 29 11.10 -0.03 2.48
CA TRP A 29 9.84 0.54 2.92
C TRP A 29 8.75 -0.54 3.06
N MET A 30 8.52 -1.35 2.01
CA MET A 30 7.54 -2.44 2.03
C MET A 30 7.87 -3.49 3.11
N ARG A 31 9.15 -3.76 3.37
CA ARG A 31 9.56 -4.64 4.47
C ARG A 31 9.12 -4.08 5.81
N ARG A 32 9.38 -2.80 6.08
CA ARG A 32 8.94 -2.14 7.34
C ARG A 32 7.42 -2.14 7.50
N SER A 33 6.67 -1.95 6.41
CA SER A 33 5.20 -2.07 6.39
C SER A 33 4.76 -3.47 6.82
N ARG A 34 5.31 -4.51 6.19
CA ARG A 34 5.02 -5.91 6.52
C ARG A 34 5.47 -6.31 7.93
N ASP A 35 6.60 -5.82 8.42
CA ASP A 35 7.06 -6.06 9.79
C ASP A 35 6.08 -5.45 10.81
N ALA A 36 5.51 -4.28 10.51
CA ALA A 36 4.50 -3.65 11.35
C ALA A 36 3.19 -4.44 11.38
N LEU A 37 2.74 -4.93 10.22
CA LEU A 37 1.56 -5.80 10.09
C LEU A 37 1.77 -7.16 10.77
N GLY A 38 2.99 -7.69 10.71
CA GLY A 38 3.37 -8.99 11.26
C GLY A 38 3.28 -9.10 12.78
N ARG A 39 3.09 -7.98 13.48
CA ARG A 39 2.75 -7.97 14.91
C ARG A 39 1.33 -8.44 15.19
N HIS A 40 0.47 -8.50 14.17
CA HIS A 40 -0.96 -8.77 14.31
C HIS A 40 -1.45 -9.90 13.40
N PHE A 41 -0.79 -10.14 12.27
CA PHE A 41 -1.24 -11.07 11.25
C PHE A 41 -0.14 -12.04 10.83
N ASP A 42 -0.54 -13.20 10.30
CA ASP A 42 0.40 -14.15 9.72
C ASP A 42 1.06 -13.59 8.43
N PRO A 43 2.17 -14.17 7.97
CA PRO A 43 2.90 -13.66 6.80
C PRO A 43 2.12 -13.65 5.48
N ALA A 44 1.10 -14.50 5.30
CA ALA A 44 0.27 -14.48 4.10
C ALA A 44 -0.70 -13.29 4.17
N THR A 45 -1.40 -13.11 5.28
CA THR A 45 -2.30 -11.96 5.49
C THR A 45 -1.55 -10.63 5.41
N CYS A 46 -0.33 -10.55 5.99
CA CYS A 46 0.51 -9.35 5.88
C CYS A 46 0.79 -8.95 4.43
N ARG A 47 1.11 -9.93 3.55
CA ARG A 47 1.39 -9.66 2.14
C ARG A 47 0.17 -9.13 1.39
N VAL A 48 -1.00 -9.68 1.68
CA VAL A 48 -2.26 -9.26 1.04
C VAL A 48 -2.69 -7.87 1.52
N LEU A 49 -2.58 -7.60 2.81
CA LEU A 49 -2.87 -6.28 3.38
C LEU A 49 -1.92 -5.20 2.86
N ASP A 50 -0.62 -5.49 2.79
CA ASP A 50 0.38 -4.58 2.21
C ASP A 50 0.02 -4.22 0.76
N ALA A 51 -0.27 -5.23 -0.08
CA ALA A 51 -0.70 -5.01 -1.46
C ALA A 51 -2.01 -4.22 -1.58
N PHE A 52 -2.98 -4.47 -0.68
CA PHE A 52 -4.24 -3.72 -0.64
C PHE A 52 -4.01 -2.24 -0.30
N ILE A 53 -3.19 -1.95 0.71
CA ILE A 53 -2.84 -0.58 1.11
C ILE A 53 -2.18 0.16 -0.05
N GLU A 54 -1.25 -0.49 -0.75
CA GLU A 54 -0.58 0.08 -1.93
C GLU A 54 -1.57 0.36 -3.07
N GLY A 55 -2.43 -0.60 -3.39
CA GLY A 55 -3.47 -0.43 -4.42
C GLY A 55 -4.39 0.75 -4.11
N MET A 56 -4.89 0.85 -2.88
CA MET A 56 -5.74 1.96 -2.45
C MET A 56 -5.02 3.30 -2.53
N THR A 57 -3.72 3.33 -2.23
CA THR A 57 -2.90 4.55 -2.30
C THR A 57 -2.73 5.03 -3.73
N ILE A 58 -2.50 4.11 -4.69
CA ILE A 58 -2.43 4.42 -6.12
C ILE A 58 -3.77 4.92 -6.65
N HIS A 59 -4.86 4.22 -6.34
CA HIS A 59 -6.21 4.66 -6.73
C HIS A 59 -6.47 6.07 -6.20
N ARG A 60 -6.19 6.34 -4.92
CA ARG A 60 -6.38 7.68 -4.36
C ARG A 60 -5.54 8.77 -5.03
N ALA A 61 -4.31 8.45 -5.43
CA ALA A 61 -3.43 9.40 -6.10
C ALA A 61 -3.92 9.78 -7.51
N LEU A 62 -4.54 8.83 -8.21
CA LEU A 62 -4.91 8.93 -9.62
C LEU A 62 -6.40 9.20 -9.85
N ASP A 63 -7.23 9.07 -8.82
CA ASP A 63 -8.68 9.26 -8.94
C ASP A 63 -9.02 10.71 -9.28
N THR A 64 -10.07 10.87 -10.08
CA THR A 64 -10.64 12.16 -10.46
C THR A 64 -11.90 12.49 -9.67
N GLU A 65 -12.46 11.49 -8.96
CA GLU A 65 -13.65 11.64 -8.13
C GLU A 65 -13.29 11.67 -6.62
N PRO A 66 -14.15 12.27 -5.76
CA PRO A 66 -13.95 12.23 -4.31
C PRO A 66 -13.92 10.79 -3.82
N HIS A 67 -12.94 10.47 -2.95
CA HIS A 67 -12.76 9.11 -2.46
C HIS A 67 -13.99 8.65 -1.68
N ASP A 68 -14.66 7.62 -2.20
CA ASP A 68 -15.73 6.96 -1.48
C ASP A 68 -15.11 6.08 -0.38
N ASP A 69 -15.06 6.58 0.86
CA ASP A 69 -14.58 5.85 2.03
C ASP A 69 -15.43 4.60 2.37
N VAL A 70 -16.52 4.39 1.61
CA VAL A 70 -17.63 3.48 1.89
C VAL A 70 -17.26 2.00 2.08
N ASP A 71 -16.07 1.52 1.70
CA ASP A 71 -15.75 0.11 1.99
C ASP A 71 -14.28 -0.26 2.29
N VAL A 72 -13.45 0.68 2.76
CA VAL A 72 -12.08 0.32 3.22
C VAL A 72 -12.15 -0.61 4.43
N LEU A 73 -13.03 -0.31 5.39
CA LEU A 73 -13.19 -1.13 6.59
C LEU A 73 -13.75 -2.53 6.26
N GLY A 74 -14.72 -2.62 5.34
CA GLY A 74 -15.26 -3.90 4.92
C GLY A 74 -14.25 -4.73 4.15
N ALA A 75 -13.45 -4.11 3.29
CA ALA A 75 -12.31 -4.76 2.63
C ALA A 75 -11.30 -5.29 3.65
N VAL A 76 -10.86 -4.46 4.61
CA VAL A 76 -9.93 -4.91 5.67
C VAL A 76 -10.52 -6.09 6.45
N ARG A 77 -11.79 -6.02 6.87
CA ARG A 77 -12.45 -7.13 7.56
C ARG A 77 -12.42 -8.41 6.73
N ARG A 78 -12.78 -8.35 5.44
CA ARG A 78 -12.74 -9.50 4.52
C ARG A 78 -11.34 -10.07 4.37
N LEU A 79 -10.32 -9.22 4.30
CA LEU A 79 -8.92 -9.65 4.16
C LEU A 79 -8.34 -10.24 5.45
N THR A 80 -8.80 -9.78 6.62
CA THR A 80 -8.34 -10.28 7.93
C THR A 80 -9.15 -11.44 8.48
N GLN A 81 -10.33 -11.71 7.90
CA GLN A 81 -11.16 -12.89 8.20
C GLN A 81 -10.73 -14.06 7.31
N VAL A 82 -9.47 -14.48 7.44
CA VAL A 82 -9.06 -15.81 7.00
C VAL A 82 -9.50 -16.78 8.11
N PRO A 83 -10.19 -17.90 7.81
CA PRO A 83 -10.60 -18.87 8.83
C PRO A 83 -9.40 -19.45 9.60
#